data_AF-A0A1H0ZZN6-F1
#
_entry.id   AF-A0A1H0ZZN6-F1
#
_cell.length_a   1.000
_cell.length_b   1.000
_cell.length_c   1.000
_cell.angle_alpha   90.00
_cell.angle_beta   90.00
_cell.angle_gamma   90.00
#
_symmetry.space_group_name_H-M   'P 1'
#
loop_
_entity.id
_entity.type
_entity.pdbx_description
1 polymer ?
#
loop_
_entity_poly.entity_id
_entity_poly.type
_entity_poly.pdbx_seq_one_letter_code
_entity_poly.pdbx_strand_id
1 'polypeptide(L)'
;MPSALAAPVVDSSEIVALESTGVAAFAPAMVGSVGLADALAWISIGSFFAALLFQWRGESDVARRLGAAAWVLFGVFWLTMVPYYYGEVQSPLQTVLALAALPLCAYTGYLLFAGRQSLLLLTKAVAFMGLIYLPAETIPFVRAWLIETTAAQTHYGMELLGHSPGLSEGANGYESRFDFDPDETVTGRTTYIIMACTGLGSMAIFGGLIASVSAPIKRKLTAFALAIGVIWFLNLSRNVFIGLASPWGWFQQDWLVSFMTTYMGAEANRVSYLVAHNYISQSLSVVALIGITYLIVKILPEILAPLEEVLYILSGTDYDLFEALGKEEYRPEQPSSGVSAD
;
A
#
# COMPACT_ATOMS: atom_id res chain seq x y z
N MET A 1 28.56 -11.14 -57.13
CA MET A 1 27.25 -10.87 -56.50
C MET A 1 26.80 -12.13 -55.79
N PRO A 2 26.72 -12.16 -54.45
CA PRO A 2 25.95 -13.16 -53.74
C PRO A 2 24.58 -12.60 -53.37
N SER A 3 23.52 -13.31 -53.77
CA SER A 3 22.12 -13.00 -53.48
C SER A 3 21.84 -13.12 -51.98
N ALA A 4 21.26 -12.09 -51.39
CA ALA A 4 20.74 -12.09 -50.03
C ALA A 4 19.48 -12.96 -49.94
N LEU A 5 19.46 -13.91 -49.00
CA LEU A 5 18.25 -14.60 -48.57
C LEU A 5 17.44 -13.64 -47.69
N ALA A 6 16.25 -13.27 -48.15
CA ALA A 6 15.29 -12.48 -47.38
C ALA A 6 14.76 -13.31 -46.20
N ALA A 7 14.84 -12.75 -44.99
CA ALA A 7 14.12 -13.28 -43.83
C ALA A 7 12.60 -13.08 -44.02
N PRO A 8 11.76 -13.99 -43.51
CA PRO A 8 10.31 -13.87 -43.66
C PRO A 8 9.82 -12.67 -42.85
N VAL A 9 9.04 -11.81 -43.50
CA VAL A 9 8.28 -10.74 -42.86
C VAL A 9 7.15 -11.42 -42.07
N VAL A 10 7.24 -11.39 -40.74
CA VAL A 10 6.14 -11.80 -39.86
C VAL A 10 5.09 -10.70 -39.92
N ASP A 11 3.88 -11.06 -40.33
CA ASP A 11 2.75 -10.14 -40.45
C ASP A 11 2.28 -9.72 -39.05
N SER A 12 2.24 -8.41 -38.81
CA SER A 12 1.76 -7.78 -37.58
C SER A 12 0.33 -8.20 -37.18
N SER A 13 -0.45 -8.75 -38.12
CA SER A 13 -1.79 -9.27 -37.86
C SER A 13 -1.81 -10.57 -37.03
N GLU A 14 -0.76 -11.40 -37.08
CA GLU A 14 -0.68 -12.64 -36.30
C GLU A 14 -0.29 -12.41 -34.84
N ILE A 15 0.47 -11.35 -34.54
CA ILE A 15 0.85 -10.97 -33.17
C ILE A 15 -0.37 -10.48 -32.39
N VAL A 16 -1.26 -9.73 -33.04
CA VAL A 16 -2.50 -9.20 -32.44
C VAL A 16 -3.52 -10.31 -32.15
N ALA A 17 -3.54 -11.38 -32.96
CA ALA A 17 -4.46 -12.51 -32.79
C ALA A 17 -4.05 -13.45 -31.63
N LEU A 18 -2.77 -13.53 -31.30
CA LEU A 18 -2.26 -14.33 -30.17
C LEU A 18 -2.48 -13.64 -28.81
N GLU A 19 -2.44 -12.31 -28.75
CA GLU A 19 -2.85 -11.57 -27.54
C GLU A 19 -4.36 -11.71 -27.26
N SER A 20 -5.19 -11.79 -28.30
CA SER A 20 -6.66 -11.83 -28.10
C SER A 20 -7.18 -13.19 -27.60
N THR A 21 -6.43 -14.27 -27.78
CA THR A 21 -6.88 -15.64 -27.43
C THR A 21 -6.55 -16.03 -25.99
N GLY A 22 -5.54 -15.41 -25.37
CA GLY A 22 -5.21 -15.59 -23.95
C GLY A 22 -6.11 -14.79 -22.98
N VAL A 23 -6.64 -13.65 -23.42
CA VAL A 23 -7.44 -12.75 -22.56
C VAL A 23 -8.87 -13.27 -22.33
N ALA A 24 -9.44 -14.00 -23.28
CA ALA A 24 -10.85 -14.39 -23.25
C ALA A 24 -11.20 -15.43 -22.15
N ALA A 25 -10.24 -16.26 -21.72
CA ALA A 25 -10.48 -17.31 -20.71
C ALA A 25 -10.36 -16.80 -19.26
N PHE A 26 -9.70 -15.67 -19.03
CA PHE A 26 -9.49 -15.08 -17.69
C PHE A 26 -10.40 -13.87 -17.40
N ALA A 27 -11.03 -13.29 -18.41
CA ALA A 27 -11.88 -12.10 -18.27
C ALA A 27 -13.11 -12.27 -17.34
N PRO A 28 -13.88 -13.39 -17.35
CA PRO A 28 -15.09 -13.47 -16.52
C PRO A 28 -14.77 -13.54 -15.01
N ALA A 29 -13.68 -14.22 -14.65
CA ALA A 29 -13.25 -14.38 -13.25
C ALA A 29 -12.68 -13.08 -12.68
N MET A 30 -11.97 -12.30 -13.50
CA MET A 30 -11.39 -11.01 -13.11
C MET A 30 -12.44 -9.90 -13.01
N VAL A 31 -13.45 -9.87 -13.89
CA VAL A 31 -14.54 -8.87 -13.81
C VAL A 31 -15.44 -9.13 -12.59
N GLY A 32 -15.67 -10.40 -12.24
CA GLY A 32 -16.39 -10.76 -11.01
C GLY A 32 -15.59 -10.52 -9.71
N SER A 33 -14.27 -10.68 -9.76
CA SER A 33 -13.40 -10.47 -8.60
C SER A 33 -13.19 -8.99 -8.26
N VAL A 34 -13.17 -8.09 -9.25
CA VAL A 34 -13.09 -6.63 -9.01
C VAL A 34 -14.34 -6.14 -8.25
N GLY A 35 -15.54 -6.55 -8.68
CA GLY A 35 -16.77 -6.21 -7.96
C GLY A 35 -16.85 -6.81 -6.54
N LEU A 36 -16.33 -8.02 -6.36
CA LEU A 36 -16.25 -8.66 -5.04
C LEU A 36 -15.23 -7.96 -4.13
N ALA A 37 -14.04 -7.64 -4.63
CA ALA A 37 -12.99 -6.96 -3.87
C ALA A 37 -13.46 -5.57 -3.42
N ASP A 38 -14.10 -4.80 -4.31
CA ASP A 38 -14.69 -3.51 -3.99
C ASP A 38 -15.77 -3.63 -2.91
N ALA A 39 -16.68 -4.60 -3.04
CA ALA A 39 -17.70 -4.85 -2.04
C ALA A 39 -17.10 -5.25 -0.69
N LEU A 40 -16.12 -6.15 -0.67
CA LEU A 40 -15.43 -6.57 0.55
C LEU A 40 -14.68 -5.41 1.22
N ALA A 41 -14.04 -4.53 0.44
CA ALA A 41 -13.39 -3.33 0.97
C ALA A 41 -14.40 -2.42 1.67
N TRP A 42 -15.52 -2.10 1.02
CA TRP A 42 -16.56 -1.24 1.59
C TRP A 42 -17.24 -1.86 2.81
N ILE A 43 -17.59 -3.14 2.75
CA ILE A 43 -18.24 -3.85 3.87
C ILE A 43 -17.28 -3.96 5.06
N SER A 44 -16.01 -4.27 4.83
CA SER A 44 -15.03 -4.39 5.92
C SER A 44 -14.80 -3.05 6.61
N ILE A 45 -14.53 -1.97 5.86
CA ILE A 45 -14.36 -0.63 6.42
C ILE A 45 -15.65 -0.14 7.11
N GLY A 46 -16.82 -0.34 6.49
CA GLY A 46 -18.11 -0.03 7.11
C GLY A 46 -18.33 -0.77 8.44
N SER A 47 -17.88 -2.02 8.52
CA SER A 47 -17.94 -2.84 9.75
C SER A 47 -16.98 -2.35 10.83
N PHE A 48 -15.77 -1.88 10.47
CA PHE A 48 -14.85 -1.21 11.39
C PHE A 48 -15.44 0.08 11.96
N PHE A 49 -16.10 0.90 11.13
CA PHE A 49 -16.81 2.10 11.61
C PHE A 49 -18.00 1.76 12.50
N ALA A 50 -18.78 0.74 12.14
CA ALA A 50 -19.89 0.29 12.98
C ALA A 50 -19.37 -0.14 14.36
N ALA A 51 -18.30 -0.95 14.41
CA ALA A 51 -17.66 -1.34 15.67
C ALA A 51 -17.22 -0.11 16.49
N LEU A 52 -16.62 0.89 15.86
CA LEU A 52 -16.23 2.15 16.51
C LEU A 52 -17.45 2.92 17.07
N LEU A 53 -18.55 3.00 16.33
CA LEU A 53 -19.77 3.68 16.78
C LEU A 53 -20.42 2.97 17.98
N PHE A 54 -20.50 1.65 17.95
CA PHE A 54 -21.01 0.86 19.08
C PHE A 54 -20.11 0.97 20.31
N GLN A 55 -18.79 1.00 20.12
CA GLN A 55 -17.84 1.26 21.20
C GLN A 55 -18.10 2.62 21.84
N TRP A 56 -18.32 3.66 21.03
CA TRP A 56 -18.59 5.02 21.51
C TRP A 56 -19.92 5.13 22.28
N ARG A 57 -20.91 4.30 21.96
CA ARG A 57 -22.19 4.20 22.68
C ARG A 57 -22.11 3.40 23.98
N GLY A 58 -20.97 2.83 24.32
CA GLY A 58 -20.79 1.97 25.49
C GLY A 58 -21.21 0.50 25.28
N GLU A 59 -21.52 0.09 24.04
CA GLU A 59 -21.91 -1.28 23.70
C GLU A 59 -20.69 -2.15 23.36
N SER A 60 -19.77 -2.31 24.32
CA SER A 60 -18.47 -2.95 24.11
C SER A 60 -18.57 -4.39 23.56
N ASP A 61 -19.58 -5.17 23.96
CA ASP A 61 -19.77 -6.53 23.46
C ASP A 61 -20.22 -6.61 22.00
N VAL A 62 -20.98 -5.62 21.54
CA VAL A 62 -21.39 -5.52 20.14
C VAL A 62 -20.22 -5.03 19.31
N ALA A 63 -19.52 -3.99 19.78
CA ALA A 63 -18.31 -3.47 19.15
C ALA A 63 -17.25 -4.55 18.93
N ARG A 64 -17.03 -5.40 19.95
CA ARG A 64 -16.08 -6.51 19.91
C ARG A 64 -16.45 -7.56 18.85
N ARG A 65 -17.72 -7.97 18.80
CA ARG A 65 -18.19 -8.96 17.81
C ARG A 65 -18.15 -8.41 16.39
N LEU A 66 -18.58 -7.17 16.19
CA LEU A 66 -18.51 -6.49 14.89
C LEU A 66 -17.06 -6.27 14.45
N GLY A 67 -16.18 -5.85 15.36
CA GLY A 67 -14.76 -5.68 15.08
C GLY A 67 -14.09 -7.00 14.70
N ALA A 68 -14.43 -8.10 15.37
CA ALA A 68 -13.92 -9.43 15.02
C ALA A 68 -14.34 -9.85 13.60
N ALA A 69 -15.61 -9.65 13.25
CA ALA A 69 -16.11 -9.90 11.90
C ALA A 69 -15.43 -8.99 10.86
N ALA A 70 -15.25 -7.71 11.18
CA ALA A 70 -14.59 -6.73 10.31
C ALA A 70 -13.14 -7.16 9.98
N TRP A 71 -12.39 -7.63 10.98
CA TRP A 71 -11.04 -8.16 10.77
C TRP A 71 -11.04 -9.36 9.82
N VAL A 72 -11.92 -10.35 10.01
CA VAL A 72 -12.00 -11.51 9.11
C VAL A 72 -12.33 -11.07 7.68
N LEU A 73 -13.31 -10.18 7.50
CA LEU A 73 -13.68 -9.65 6.17
C LEU A 73 -12.52 -8.91 5.51
N PHE A 74 -11.77 -8.13 6.29
CA PHE A 74 -10.59 -7.41 5.81
C PHE A 74 -9.46 -8.37 5.40
N GLY A 75 -9.25 -9.45 6.15
CA GLY A 75 -8.33 -10.52 5.77
C GLY A 75 -8.73 -11.21 4.47
N VAL A 76 -10.02 -11.49 4.29
CA VAL A 76 -10.55 -12.09 3.05
C VAL A 76 -10.38 -11.12 1.87
N PHE A 77 -10.67 -9.83 2.06
CA PHE A 77 -10.40 -8.79 1.05
C PHE A 77 -8.95 -8.87 0.55
N TRP A 78 -7.97 -8.83 1.46
CA TRP A 78 -6.56 -8.89 1.06
C TRP A 78 -6.18 -10.22 0.39
N LEU A 79 -6.77 -11.33 0.81
CA LEU A 79 -6.57 -12.61 0.12
C LEU A 79 -7.04 -12.55 -1.35
N THR A 80 -8.15 -11.86 -1.63
CA THR A 80 -8.62 -11.68 -3.02
C THR A 80 -7.68 -10.85 -3.88
N MET A 81 -6.80 -10.04 -3.27
CA MET A 81 -5.79 -9.23 -3.97
C MET A 81 -4.51 -10.01 -4.32
N VAL A 82 -4.33 -11.23 -3.83
CA VAL A 82 -3.14 -12.05 -4.10
C VAL A 82 -2.88 -12.27 -5.60
N PRO A 83 -3.87 -12.64 -6.44
CA PRO A 83 -3.65 -12.81 -7.87
C PRO A 83 -3.17 -11.52 -8.56
N TYR A 84 -3.71 -10.36 -8.17
CA TYR A 84 -3.30 -9.06 -8.69
C TYR A 84 -1.83 -8.75 -8.35
N TYR A 85 -1.43 -8.95 -7.09
CA TYR A 85 -0.05 -8.68 -6.68
C TYR A 85 0.98 -9.66 -7.24
N TYR A 86 0.56 -10.92 -7.43
CA TYR A 86 1.41 -11.96 -8.00
C TYR A 86 1.56 -11.81 -9.52
N GLY A 87 0.46 -11.65 -10.25
CA GLY A 87 0.43 -11.64 -11.70
C GLY A 87 0.70 -10.26 -12.30
N GLU A 88 -0.13 -9.27 -11.96
CA GLU A 88 -0.07 -7.95 -12.61
C GLU A 88 1.09 -7.11 -12.08
N VAL A 89 1.20 -7.00 -10.75
CA VAL A 89 2.26 -6.19 -10.12
C VAL A 89 3.60 -6.92 -10.09
N GLN A 90 3.59 -8.27 -10.07
CA GLN A 90 4.77 -9.12 -9.90
C GLN A 90 5.61 -8.71 -8.67
N SER A 91 4.95 -8.38 -7.56
CA SER A 91 5.61 -7.99 -6.30
C SER A 91 5.59 -9.14 -5.30
N PRO A 92 6.75 -9.79 -5.03
CA PRO A 92 6.83 -10.85 -4.03
C PRO A 92 6.39 -10.37 -2.63
N LEU A 93 6.82 -9.16 -2.24
CA LEU A 93 6.51 -8.63 -0.93
C LEU A 93 5.01 -8.33 -0.76
N GLN A 94 4.35 -7.72 -1.75
CA GLN A 94 2.89 -7.47 -1.64
C GLN A 94 2.10 -8.78 -1.69
N THR A 95 2.54 -9.74 -2.51
CA THR A 95 1.90 -11.07 -2.58
C THR A 95 1.94 -11.78 -1.23
N VAL A 96 3.12 -11.81 -0.58
CA VAL A 96 3.28 -12.45 0.74
C VAL A 96 2.47 -11.72 1.81
N LEU A 97 2.49 -10.39 1.83
CA LEU A 97 1.71 -9.61 2.80
C LEU A 97 0.20 -9.80 2.62
N ALA A 98 -0.28 -9.79 1.38
CA ALA A 98 -1.69 -10.03 1.06
C ALA A 98 -2.14 -11.44 1.46
N LEU A 99 -1.28 -12.44 1.25
CA LEU A 99 -1.53 -13.82 1.69
C LEU A 99 -1.53 -13.95 3.23
N ALA A 100 -0.56 -13.32 3.90
CA ALA A 100 -0.44 -13.31 5.36
C ALA A 100 -1.57 -12.51 6.05
N ALA A 101 -2.21 -11.58 5.34
CA ALA A 101 -3.27 -10.76 5.89
C ALA A 101 -4.44 -11.57 6.43
N LEU A 102 -4.89 -12.63 5.73
CA LEU A 102 -6.01 -13.46 6.22
C LEU A 102 -5.72 -14.11 7.58
N PRO A 103 -4.66 -14.91 7.78
CA PRO A 103 -4.41 -15.53 9.08
C PRO A 103 -4.17 -14.50 10.18
N LEU A 104 -3.45 -13.40 9.91
CA LEU A 104 -3.21 -12.34 10.90
C LEU A 104 -4.50 -11.63 11.31
N CYS A 105 -5.35 -11.27 10.33
CA CYS A 105 -6.62 -10.62 10.62
C CYS A 105 -7.60 -11.58 11.30
N ALA A 106 -7.65 -12.85 10.88
CA ALA A 106 -8.48 -13.86 11.53
C ALA A 106 -8.05 -14.10 12.98
N TYR A 107 -6.74 -14.15 13.25
CA TYR A 107 -6.21 -14.25 14.60
C TYR A 107 -6.53 -13.02 15.45
N THR A 108 -6.38 -11.81 14.88
CA THR A 108 -6.80 -10.56 15.53
C THR A 108 -8.29 -10.57 15.87
N GLY A 109 -9.13 -11.02 14.94
CA GLY A 109 -10.57 -11.17 15.15
C GLY A 109 -10.89 -12.19 16.24
N TYR A 110 -10.18 -13.32 16.28
CA TYR A 110 -10.31 -14.32 17.33
C TYR A 110 -9.94 -13.74 18.70
N LEU A 111 -8.79 -13.07 18.84
CA LEU A 111 -8.36 -12.48 20.12
C LEU A 111 -9.34 -11.42 20.61
N LEU A 112 -9.83 -10.57 19.70
CA LEU A 112 -10.86 -9.59 20.01
C LEU A 112 -12.14 -10.30 20.47
N PHE A 113 -12.60 -11.33 19.76
CA PHE A 113 -13.74 -12.15 20.16
C PHE A 113 -13.52 -12.93 21.47
N ALA A 114 -12.28 -13.29 21.81
CA ALA A 114 -11.94 -13.98 23.05
C ALA A 114 -11.88 -13.05 24.28
N GLY A 115 -11.95 -11.72 24.08
CA GLY A 115 -12.05 -10.74 25.16
C GLY A 115 -10.91 -9.73 25.26
N ARG A 116 -9.93 -9.75 24.33
CA ARG A 116 -8.83 -8.77 24.31
C ARG A 116 -9.32 -7.42 23.77
N GLN A 117 -9.95 -6.63 24.64
CA GLN A 117 -10.61 -5.37 24.27
C GLN A 117 -9.64 -4.26 23.84
N SER A 118 -8.35 -4.33 24.21
CA SER A 118 -7.32 -3.40 23.75
C SER A 118 -7.19 -3.36 22.22
N LEU A 119 -7.52 -4.46 21.53
CA LEU A 119 -7.56 -4.54 20.07
C LEU A 119 -8.62 -3.63 19.42
N LEU A 120 -9.60 -3.13 20.19
CA LEU A 120 -10.51 -2.09 19.69
C LEU A 120 -9.77 -0.80 19.30
N LEU A 121 -8.60 -0.54 19.89
CA LEU A 121 -7.74 0.58 19.49
C LEU A 121 -7.19 0.39 18.08
N LEU A 122 -6.79 -0.83 17.71
CA LEU A 122 -6.39 -1.17 16.34
C LEU A 122 -7.58 -1.13 15.37
N THR A 123 -8.74 -1.67 15.77
CA THR A 123 -10.00 -1.56 15.00
C THR A 123 -10.33 -0.09 14.69
N LYS A 124 -10.19 0.81 15.68
CA LYS A 124 -10.37 2.25 15.53
C LYS A 124 -9.34 2.89 14.60
N ALA A 125 -8.08 2.45 14.65
CA ALA A 125 -7.04 2.93 13.73
C ALA A 125 -7.34 2.56 12.28
N VAL A 126 -7.77 1.31 12.02
CA VAL A 126 -8.17 0.85 10.68
C VAL A 126 -9.41 1.59 10.18
N ALA A 127 -10.39 1.87 11.05
CA ALA A 127 -11.54 2.70 10.69
C ALA A 127 -11.11 4.09 10.20
N PHE A 128 -10.23 4.78 10.94
CA PHE A 128 -9.71 6.09 10.52
C PHE A 128 -8.82 6.03 9.28
N MET A 129 -8.04 4.97 9.10
CA MET A 129 -7.31 4.73 7.85
C MET A 129 -8.28 4.64 6.66
N GLY A 130 -9.36 3.86 6.80
CA GLY A 130 -10.43 3.79 5.81
C GLY A 130 -11.09 5.15 5.55
N LEU A 131 -11.27 5.98 6.59
CA LEU A 131 -11.81 7.34 6.47
C LEU A 131 -10.95 8.24 5.57
N ILE A 132 -9.64 8.05 5.60
CA ILE A 132 -8.68 8.84 4.83
C ILE A 132 -8.58 8.29 3.41
N TYR A 133 -8.46 6.96 3.28
CA TYR A 133 -8.20 6.32 2.01
C TYR A 133 -9.42 6.31 1.07
N LEU A 134 -10.60 5.90 1.58
CA LEU A 134 -11.77 5.67 0.71
C LEU A 134 -12.30 6.91 0.01
N PRO A 135 -12.41 8.10 0.64
CA PRO A 135 -12.84 9.30 -0.06
C PRO A 135 -11.85 9.70 -1.16
N ALA A 136 -10.55 9.57 -0.91
CA ALA A 136 -9.53 9.90 -1.90
C ALA A 136 -9.52 8.92 -3.08
N GLU A 137 -9.82 7.65 -2.83
CA GLU A 137 -10.05 6.68 -3.91
C GLU A 137 -11.37 6.98 -4.63
N THR A 138 -12.48 7.24 -3.95
CA THR A 138 -13.79 7.22 -4.61
C THR A 138 -14.30 8.56 -5.13
N ILE A 139 -13.77 9.69 -4.67
CA ILE A 139 -14.17 11.02 -5.15
C ILE A 139 -13.29 11.39 -6.35
N PRO A 140 -13.84 11.49 -7.58
CA PRO A 140 -13.02 11.64 -8.80
C PRO A 140 -12.10 12.86 -8.77
N PHE A 141 -12.58 14.00 -8.27
CA PHE A 141 -11.77 15.21 -8.16
C PHE A 141 -10.58 15.05 -7.20
N VAL A 142 -10.76 14.35 -6.07
CA VAL A 142 -9.67 14.13 -5.10
C VAL A 142 -8.65 13.14 -5.68
N ARG A 143 -9.14 12.08 -6.33
CA ARG A 143 -8.31 11.10 -7.04
C ARG A 143 -7.45 11.76 -8.11
N ALA A 144 -8.09 12.53 -9.01
CA ALA A 144 -7.42 13.27 -10.07
C ALA A 144 -6.36 14.22 -9.50
N TRP A 145 -6.74 15.04 -8.52
CA TRP A 145 -5.84 15.99 -7.88
C TRP A 145 -4.60 15.32 -7.28
N LEU A 146 -4.77 14.20 -6.57
CA LEU A 146 -3.64 13.47 -5.98
C LEU A 146 -2.71 12.88 -7.06
N ILE A 147 -3.27 12.24 -8.09
CA ILE A 147 -2.51 11.63 -9.17
C ILE A 147 -1.72 12.69 -9.94
N GLU A 148 -2.40 13.71 -10.44
CA GLU A 148 -1.81 14.73 -11.32
C GLU A 148 -0.82 15.61 -10.55
N THR A 149 -1.12 15.98 -9.29
CA THR A 149 -0.16 16.73 -8.46
C THR A 149 1.09 15.90 -8.19
N THR A 150 0.94 14.62 -7.89
CA THR A 150 2.10 13.72 -7.69
C THR A 150 2.91 13.59 -8.98
N ALA A 151 2.24 13.47 -10.13
CA ALA A 151 2.89 13.38 -11.43
C ALA A 151 3.66 14.66 -11.77
N ALA A 152 3.04 15.83 -11.63
CA ALA A 152 3.68 17.12 -11.88
C ALA A 152 4.90 17.34 -10.98
N GLN A 153 4.82 17.01 -9.69
CA GLN A 153 5.95 17.14 -8.77
C GLN A 153 7.06 16.12 -9.04
N THR A 154 6.69 14.91 -9.46
CA THR A 154 7.65 13.88 -9.88
C THR A 154 8.37 14.32 -11.15
N HIS A 155 7.63 14.84 -12.13
CA HIS A 155 8.16 15.39 -13.37
C HIS A 155 9.15 16.53 -13.09
N TYR A 156 8.77 17.51 -12.26
CA TYR A 156 9.68 18.56 -11.81
C TYR A 156 10.94 18.00 -11.13
N GLY A 157 10.80 16.94 -10.33
CA GLY A 157 11.94 16.25 -9.72
C GLY A 157 12.89 15.62 -10.75
N MET A 158 12.37 15.13 -11.88
CA MET A 158 13.19 14.63 -13.00
C MET A 158 13.90 15.78 -13.72
N GLU A 159 13.22 16.92 -13.93
CA GLU A 159 13.81 18.10 -14.58
C GLU A 159 15.00 18.64 -13.80
N LEU A 160 14.89 18.66 -12.46
CA LEU A 160 16.00 19.04 -11.58
C LEU A 160 17.24 18.14 -11.74
N LEU A 161 17.05 16.90 -12.19
CA LEU A 161 18.13 15.94 -12.48
C LEU A 161 18.59 15.99 -13.95
N GLY A 162 18.10 16.95 -14.73
CA GLY A 162 18.47 17.14 -16.14
C GLY A 162 17.69 16.26 -17.12
N HIS A 163 16.58 15.66 -16.67
CA HIS A 163 15.70 14.86 -17.52
C HIS A 163 14.34 15.56 -17.68
N SER A 164 13.97 15.92 -18.91
CA SER A 164 12.69 16.58 -19.20
C SER A 164 11.82 15.70 -20.10
N PRO A 165 11.26 14.59 -19.58
CA PRO A 165 10.22 13.87 -20.33
C PRO A 165 9.02 14.82 -20.53
N GLY A 166 8.21 14.60 -21.56
CA GLY A 166 6.90 15.26 -21.60
C GLY A 166 6.00 14.81 -20.44
N LEU A 167 4.91 15.52 -20.20
CA LEU A 167 3.81 15.06 -19.35
C LEU A 167 2.55 14.99 -20.20
N SER A 168 1.88 13.84 -20.22
CA SER A 168 0.64 13.63 -20.97
C SER A 168 -0.33 12.69 -20.27
N GLU A 169 -1.51 12.52 -20.86
CA GLU A 169 -2.52 11.57 -20.43
C GLU A 169 -2.02 10.11 -20.47
N GLY A 170 -2.09 9.44 -19.33
CA GLY A 170 -1.83 8.01 -19.19
C GLY A 170 -3.04 7.14 -19.53
N ALA A 171 -2.83 5.83 -19.58
CA ALA A 171 -3.92 4.85 -19.83
C ALA A 171 -5.02 4.86 -18.76
N ASN A 172 -4.75 5.50 -17.62
CA ASN A 172 -5.70 5.72 -16.52
C ASN A 172 -6.57 6.97 -16.71
N GLY A 173 -6.40 7.75 -17.78
CA GLY A 173 -7.20 8.94 -18.10
C GLY A 173 -6.82 10.19 -17.30
N TYR A 174 -5.59 10.26 -16.78
CA TYR A 174 -5.07 11.40 -16.03
C TYR A 174 -3.77 11.89 -16.67
N GLU A 175 -3.49 13.19 -16.58
CA GLU A 175 -2.22 13.82 -17.00
C GLU A 175 -1.06 13.38 -16.09
N SER A 176 -0.63 12.14 -16.25
CA SER A 176 0.27 11.48 -15.30
C SER A 176 1.35 10.59 -15.91
N ARG A 177 1.46 10.55 -17.25
CA ARG A 177 2.45 9.78 -18.01
C ARG A 177 3.69 10.61 -18.33
N PHE A 178 4.87 10.04 -18.09
CA PHE A 178 6.15 10.68 -18.42
C PHE A 178 6.58 10.34 -19.85
N ASP A 179 6.34 11.22 -20.82
CA ASP A 179 6.61 10.95 -22.23
C ASP A 179 8.10 11.02 -22.57
N PHE A 180 8.79 9.93 -22.29
CA PHE A 180 10.10 9.64 -22.85
C PHE A 180 9.96 9.17 -24.30
N ASP A 181 10.90 9.57 -25.15
CA ASP A 181 11.03 9.04 -26.49
C ASP A 181 11.45 7.56 -26.43
N PRO A 182 10.64 6.61 -26.95
CA PRO A 182 11.00 5.20 -26.97
C PRO A 182 12.30 4.89 -27.72
N ASP A 183 12.65 5.69 -28.73
CA ASP A 183 13.84 5.49 -29.56
C ASP A 183 15.11 6.02 -28.87
N GLU A 184 14.97 6.92 -27.89
CA GLU A 184 16.09 7.46 -27.10
C GLU A 184 16.31 6.72 -25.78
N THR A 185 15.43 5.78 -25.41
CA THR A 185 15.47 5.08 -24.13
C THR A 185 15.80 3.59 -24.28
N VAL A 186 16.50 3.04 -23.28
CA VAL A 186 17.00 1.66 -23.32
C VAL A 186 15.88 0.62 -23.39
N THR A 187 14.77 0.88 -22.67
CA THR A 187 13.66 -0.09 -22.60
C THR A 187 12.53 0.21 -23.55
N GLY A 188 12.50 1.40 -24.16
CA GLY A 188 11.35 1.91 -24.92
C GLY A 188 10.07 2.06 -24.10
N ARG A 189 10.15 1.98 -22.76
CA ARG A 189 8.99 2.04 -21.86
C ARG A 189 8.92 3.35 -21.12
N THR A 190 7.69 3.82 -20.94
CA THR A 190 7.34 4.90 -20.02
C THR A 190 6.47 4.39 -18.87
N THR A 191 6.36 5.19 -17.82
CA THR A 191 5.51 4.95 -16.65
C THR A 191 4.55 6.12 -16.46
N TYR A 192 3.45 5.87 -15.77
CA TYR A 192 2.51 6.89 -15.36
C TYR A 192 2.12 6.70 -13.89
N ILE A 193 1.79 7.81 -13.21
CA ILE A 193 1.39 7.79 -11.80
C ILE A 193 -0.06 7.33 -11.70
N ILE A 194 -0.31 6.39 -10.78
CA ILE A 194 -1.64 5.94 -10.35
C ILE A 194 -1.83 6.22 -8.85
N MET A 195 -3.04 5.99 -8.32
CA MET A 195 -3.33 6.21 -6.89
C MET A 195 -2.33 5.54 -5.94
N ALA A 196 -1.92 4.30 -6.22
CA ALA A 196 -0.95 3.59 -5.40
C ALA A 196 0.43 4.27 -5.33
N CYS A 197 0.77 5.13 -6.30
CA CYS A 197 2.04 5.87 -6.36
C CYS A 197 1.97 7.24 -5.67
N THR A 198 0.83 7.65 -5.13
CA THR A 198 0.67 8.95 -4.44
C THR A 198 1.22 8.95 -3.01
N GLY A 199 1.54 7.78 -2.46
CA GLY A 199 1.93 7.61 -1.05
C GLY A 199 0.76 7.66 -0.07
N LEU A 200 -0.48 7.82 -0.57
CA LEU A 200 -1.70 7.91 0.24
C LEU A 200 -1.88 6.71 1.19
N GLY A 201 -1.51 5.50 0.76
CA GLY A 201 -1.62 4.31 1.61
C GLY A 201 -0.87 4.45 2.93
N SER A 202 0.41 4.84 2.88
CA SER A 202 1.22 5.07 4.09
C SER A 202 0.73 6.27 4.90
N MET A 203 0.27 7.33 4.23
CA MET A 203 -0.34 8.50 4.89
C MET A 203 -1.61 8.13 5.66
N ALA A 204 -2.45 7.28 5.09
CA ALA A 204 -3.68 6.80 5.72
C ALA A 204 -3.37 5.90 6.93
N ILE A 205 -2.35 5.03 6.84
CA ILE A 205 -1.91 4.18 7.97
C ILE A 205 -1.49 5.05 9.15
N PHE A 206 -0.56 5.99 8.95
CA PHE A 206 -0.10 6.85 10.04
C PHE A 206 -1.16 7.85 10.49
N GLY A 207 -1.94 8.42 9.56
CA GLY A 207 -3.05 9.30 9.86
C GLY A 207 -4.11 8.61 10.73
N GLY A 208 -4.47 7.38 10.38
CA GLY A 208 -5.40 6.56 11.15
C GLY A 208 -4.88 6.19 12.54
N LEU A 209 -3.60 5.80 12.63
CA LEU A 209 -2.92 5.50 13.89
C LEU A 209 -2.82 6.72 14.81
N ILE A 210 -2.41 7.87 14.28
CA ILE A 210 -2.35 9.13 15.04
C ILE A 210 -3.75 9.54 15.47
N ALA A 211 -4.74 9.43 14.59
CA ALA A 211 -6.14 9.75 14.91
C ALA A 211 -6.70 8.83 16.01
N SER A 212 -6.28 7.57 16.07
CA SER A 212 -6.86 6.57 17.00
C SER A 212 -6.45 6.79 18.47
N VAL A 213 -5.26 7.33 18.73
CA VAL A 213 -4.77 7.50 20.10
C VAL A 213 -5.34 8.73 20.81
N SER A 214 -5.51 8.63 22.12
CA SER A 214 -5.99 9.71 22.99
C SER A 214 -4.82 10.55 23.47
N ALA A 215 -4.60 11.70 22.83
CA ALA A 215 -3.48 12.58 23.13
C ALA A 215 -3.85 14.06 22.83
N PRO A 216 -3.13 15.04 23.41
CA PRO A 216 -3.37 16.46 23.12
C PRO A 216 -3.28 16.76 21.62
N ILE A 217 -4.26 17.51 21.09
CA ILE A 217 -4.40 17.79 19.65
C ILE A 217 -3.13 18.40 19.03
N LYS A 218 -2.40 19.23 19.78
CA LYS A 218 -1.15 19.84 19.33
C LYS A 218 -0.09 18.79 18.96
N ARG A 219 0.05 17.75 19.79
CA ARG A 219 1.00 16.65 19.53
C ARG A 219 0.55 15.78 18.37
N LYS A 220 -0.76 15.50 18.28
CA LYS A 220 -1.35 14.77 17.15
C LYS A 220 -1.10 15.49 15.81
N LEU A 221 -1.38 16.80 15.75
CA LEU A 221 -1.15 17.60 14.54
C LEU A 221 0.33 17.70 14.18
N THR A 222 1.21 17.81 15.18
CA THR A 222 2.68 17.83 14.94
C THR A 222 3.17 16.51 14.37
N ALA A 223 2.78 15.38 14.98
CA ALA A 223 3.11 14.05 14.49
C ALA A 223 2.53 13.80 13.09
N PHE A 224 1.29 14.24 12.85
CA PHE A 224 0.61 14.10 11.56
C PHE A 224 1.34 14.89 10.48
N ALA A 225 1.60 16.18 10.70
CA ALA A 225 2.29 17.03 9.71
C ALA A 225 3.68 16.48 9.38
N LEU A 226 4.43 16.02 10.38
CA LEU A 226 5.73 15.40 10.17
C LEU A 226 5.63 14.09 9.38
N ALA A 227 4.72 13.19 9.76
CA ALA A 227 4.53 11.91 9.07
C ALA A 227 4.16 12.12 7.60
N ILE A 228 3.13 12.94 7.34
CA ILE A 228 2.66 13.23 5.98
C ILE A 228 3.75 13.89 5.15
N GLY A 229 4.45 14.89 5.69
CA GLY A 229 5.52 15.59 4.98
C GLY A 229 6.68 14.66 4.59
N VAL A 230 7.14 13.82 5.52
CA VAL A 230 8.22 12.86 5.25
C VAL A 230 7.78 11.80 4.24
N ILE A 231 6.58 11.24 4.39
CA ILE A 231 6.05 10.24 3.45
C ILE A 231 5.91 10.84 2.06
N TRP A 232 5.37 12.05 1.94
CA TRP A 232 5.20 12.74 0.66
C TRP A 232 6.55 12.92 -0.04
N PHE A 233 7.55 13.45 0.67
CA PHE A 233 8.89 13.66 0.14
C PHE A 233 9.58 12.37 -0.31
N LEU A 234 9.54 11.32 0.52
CA LEU A 234 10.13 10.03 0.18
C LEU A 234 9.40 9.36 -0.99
N ASN A 235 8.09 9.52 -1.07
CA ASN A 235 7.28 9.01 -2.18
C ASN A 235 7.61 9.70 -3.50
N LEU A 236 7.78 11.03 -3.52
CA LEU A 236 8.25 11.76 -4.70
C LEU A 236 9.63 11.27 -5.14
N SER A 237 10.57 11.14 -4.19
CA SER A 237 11.91 10.64 -4.47
C SER A 237 11.89 9.24 -5.10
N ARG A 238 11.02 8.37 -4.58
CA ARG A 238 10.78 7.03 -5.10
C ARG A 238 10.18 7.04 -6.51
N ASN A 239 9.25 7.94 -6.79
CA ASN A 239 8.64 8.05 -8.13
C ASN A 239 9.63 8.61 -9.15
N VAL A 240 10.45 9.59 -8.79
CA VAL A 240 11.54 10.11 -9.63
C VAL A 240 12.51 8.97 -9.96
N PHE A 241 12.95 8.24 -8.93
CA PHE A 241 13.84 7.10 -9.09
C PHE A 241 13.29 6.05 -10.06
N ILE A 242 12.03 5.63 -9.90
CA ILE A 242 11.43 4.60 -10.77
C ILE A 242 11.18 5.12 -12.18
N GLY A 243 10.68 6.35 -12.29
CA GLY A 243 10.37 6.95 -13.58
C GLY A 243 11.59 7.25 -14.43
N LEU A 244 12.79 7.38 -13.82
CA LEU A 244 14.07 7.43 -14.54
C LEU A 244 14.67 6.03 -14.76
N ALA A 245 14.67 5.17 -13.74
CA ALA A 245 15.28 3.85 -13.83
C ALA A 245 14.59 2.96 -14.88
N SER A 246 13.28 3.09 -15.05
CA SER A 246 12.49 2.30 -16.00
C SER A 246 12.90 2.56 -17.46
N PRO A 247 12.77 3.78 -18.02
CA PRO A 247 13.16 4.06 -19.41
C PRO A 247 14.65 3.87 -19.66
N TRP A 248 15.51 4.39 -18.77
CA TRP A 248 16.96 4.34 -18.95
C TRP A 248 17.60 2.98 -18.65
N GLY A 249 16.81 1.99 -18.24
CA GLY A 249 17.28 0.62 -18.10
C GLY A 249 18.40 0.44 -17.06
N TRP A 250 18.35 1.15 -15.93
CA TRP A 250 19.38 1.07 -14.89
C TRP A 250 19.64 -0.36 -14.38
N PHE A 251 18.66 -1.25 -14.51
CA PHE A 251 18.76 -2.67 -14.15
C PHE A 251 18.58 -3.62 -15.35
N GLN A 252 19.03 -3.22 -16.54
CA GLN A 252 18.99 -4.04 -17.77
C GLN A 252 20.28 -4.83 -18.01
N GLN A 253 20.94 -5.33 -16.97
CA GLN A 253 22.12 -6.19 -17.15
C GLN A 253 21.70 -7.60 -17.59
N ASP A 254 22.37 -8.18 -18.58
CA ASP A 254 21.99 -9.47 -19.21
C ASP A 254 21.69 -10.59 -18.22
N TRP A 255 22.53 -10.75 -17.18
CA TRP A 255 22.33 -11.79 -16.16
C TRP A 255 21.05 -11.58 -15.35
N LEU A 256 20.71 -10.32 -15.06
CA LEU A 256 19.54 -9.95 -14.27
C LEU A 256 18.27 -10.07 -15.10
N VAL A 257 18.33 -9.63 -16.36
CA VAL A 257 17.23 -9.82 -17.32
C VAL A 257 16.96 -11.31 -17.50
N SER A 258 18.00 -12.10 -17.79
CA SER A 258 17.87 -13.55 -17.94
C SER A 258 17.30 -14.21 -16.69
N PHE A 259 17.73 -13.79 -15.50
CA PHE A 259 17.18 -14.33 -14.25
C PHE A 259 15.70 -14.01 -14.10
N MET A 260 15.33 -12.74 -14.29
CA MET A 260 13.96 -12.24 -14.11
C MET A 260 13.00 -12.82 -15.16
N THR A 261 13.41 -12.95 -16.42
CA THR A 261 12.58 -13.56 -17.47
C THR A 261 12.40 -15.06 -17.23
N THR A 262 13.47 -15.78 -16.87
CA THR A 262 13.46 -17.24 -16.75
C THR A 262 12.73 -17.71 -15.49
N TYR A 263 12.99 -17.09 -14.34
CA TYR A 263 12.48 -17.57 -13.05
C TYR A 263 11.27 -16.81 -12.54
N MET A 264 11.10 -15.54 -12.95
CA MET A 264 9.99 -14.70 -12.49
C MET A 264 8.94 -14.43 -13.58
N GLY A 265 9.14 -14.94 -14.80
CA GLY A 265 8.24 -14.71 -15.93
C GLY A 265 8.10 -13.23 -16.30
N ALA A 266 9.12 -12.42 -16.04
CA ALA A 266 9.10 -10.99 -16.35
C ALA A 266 9.32 -10.76 -17.85
N GLU A 267 8.67 -9.73 -18.41
CA GLU A 267 9.04 -9.19 -19.72
C GLU A 267 10.42 -8.50 -19.64
N ALA A 268 11.29 -8.73 -20.64
CA ALA A 268 12.65 -8.20 -20.63
C ALA A 268 12.70 -6.67 -20.49
N ASN A 269 11.87 -5.95 -21.23
CA ASN A 269 11.80 -4.48 -21.16
C ASN A 269 11.21 -3.96 -19.82
N ARG A 270 10.57 -4.82 -19.01
CA ARG A 270 9.96 -4.47 -17.72
C ARG A 270 10.89 -4.72 -16.53
N VAL A 271 12.00 -5.42 -16.73
CA VAL A 271 12.94 -5.80 -15.65
C VAL A 271 13.41 -4.58 -14.85
N SER A 272 13.82 -3.50 -15.52
CA SER A 272 14.30 -2.30 -14.84
C SER A 272 13.24 -1.67 -13.93
N TYR A 273 11.99 -1.60 -14.41
CA TYR A 273 10.85 -1.15 -13.61
C TYR A 273 10.63 -2.05 -12.39
N LEU A 274 10.60 -3.38 -12.59
CA LEU A 274 10.33 -4.32 -11.51
C LEU A 274 11.39 -4.22 -10.42
N VAL A 275 12.67 -4.17 -10.79
CA VAL A 275 13.79 -4.04 -9.83
C VAL A 275 13.70 -2.72 -9.08
N ALA A 276 13.51 -1.60 -9.78
CA ALA A 276 13.40 -0.29 -9.16
C ALA A 276 12.18 -0.19 -8.22
N HIS A 277 11.01 -0.69 -8.65
CA HIS A 277 9.74 -0.57 -7.95
C HIS A 277 9.59 -1.60 -6.82
N ASN A 278 9.65 -2.89 -7.14
CA ASN A 278 9.24 -3.97 -6.24
C ASN A 278 10.36 -4.43 -5.31
N TYR A 279 11.62 -4.31 -5.74
CA TYR A 279 12.75 -4.82 -4.96
C TYR A 279 13.46 -3.70 -4.19
N ILE A 280 13.83 -2.61 -4.87
CA ILE A 280 14.58 -1.52 -4.23
C ILE A 280 13.62 -0.61 -3.45
N SER A 281 12.72 0.08 -4.16
CA SER A 281 11.87 1.11 -3.55
C SER A 281 10.95 0.54 -2.49
N GLN A 282 10.35 -0.63 -2.74
CA GLN A 282 9.46 -1.25 -1.78
C GLN A 282 10.19 -1.69 -0.50
N SER A 283 11.39 -2.27 -0.62
CA SER A 283 12.20 -2.64 0.56
C SER A 283 12.64 -1.41 1.35
N LEU A 284 13.09 -0.35 0.66
CA LEU A 284 13.42 0.93 1.30
C LEU A 284 12.21 1.57 1.98
N SER A 285 11.01 1.39 1.43
CA SER A 285 9.78 1.90 2.06
C SER A 285 9.54 1.26 3.43
N VAL A 286 9.83 -0.04 3.61
CA VAL A 286 9.71 -0.69 4.93
C VAL A 286 10.66 -0.05 5.94
N VAL A 287 11.92 0.19 5.55
CA VAL A 287 12.90 0.88 6.39
C VAL A 287 12.43 2.30 6.73
N ALA A 288 11.88 3.03 5.75
CA ALA A 288 11.33 4.36 5.96
C ALA A 288 10.14 4.36 6.94
N LEU A 289 9.23 3.39 6.84
CA LEU A 289 8.09 3.26 7.75
C LEU A 289 8.55 3.00 9.20
N ILE A 290 9.59 2.19 9.40
CA ILE A 290 10.21 1.99 10.72
C ILE A 290 10.80 3.31 11.24
N GLY A 291 11.52 4.05 10.39
CA GLY A 291 12.07 5.36 10.73
C GLY A 291 11.00 6.37 11.11
N ILE A 292 9.90 6.46 10.34
CA ILE A 292 8.77 7.33 10.63
C ILE A 292 8.09 6.93 11.94
N THR A 293 7.91 5.63 12.19
CA THR A 293 7.35 5.11 13.45
C THR A 293 8.19 5.56 14.64
N TYR A 294 9.52 5.44 14.55
CA TYR A 294 10.44 5.92 15.58
C TYR A 294 10.32 7.44 15.84
N LEU A 295 10.23 8.25 14.77
CA LEU A 295 10.04 9.70 14.90
C LEU A 295 8.71 10.03 15.57
N ILE A 296 7.64 9.33 15.19
CA ILE A 296 6.31 9.53 15.74
C ILE A 296 6.26 9.12 17.21
N VAL A 297 6.86 8.00 17.61
CA VAL A 297 6.94 7.56 19.02
C VAL A 297 7.61 8.63 19.89
N LYS A 298 8.57 9.40 19.37
CA LYS A 298 9.18 10.51 20.13
C LYS A 298 8.23 11.67 20.39
N ILE A 299 7.31 11.94 19.46
CA ILE A 299 6.39 13.09 19.50
C ILE A 299 5.06 12.70 20.18
N LEU A 300 4.63 11.47 19.96
CA LEU A 300 3.35 10.89 20.35
C LEU A 300 3.52 9.45 20.90
N PRO A 301 4.17 9.26 22.08
CA PRO A 301 4.34 7.94 22.69
C PRO A 301 3.07 7.12 22.91
N GLU A 302 1.87 7.71 22.90
CA GLU A 302 0.61 6.95 23.02
C GLU A 302 0.43 5.91 21.90
N ILE A 303 1.16 6.06 20.79
CA ILE A 303 1.21 5.06 19.70
C ILE A 303 1.89 3.76 20.13
N LEU A 304 2.61 3.71 21.26
CA LEU A 304 3.13 2.46 21.80
C LEU A 304 2.00 1.48 22.15
N ALA A 305 0.84 1.95 22.59
CA ALA A 305 -0.29 1.07 22.93
C ALA A 305 -0.79 0.22 21.74
N PRO A 306 -1.12 0.78 20.56
CA PRO A 306 -1.43 -0.04 19.40
C PRO A 306 -0.22 -0.84 18.88
N LEU A 307 1.03 -0.38 19.09
CA LEU A 307 2.21 -1.16 18.70
C LEU A 307 2.40 -2.41 19.56
N GLU A 308 2.17 -2.35 20.88
CA GLU A 308 2.18 -3.51 21.78
C GLU A 308 1.18 -4.58 21.32
N GLU A 309 -0.01 -4.17 20.89
CA GLU A 309 -1.02 -5.07 20.35
C GLU A 309 -0.59 -5.72 19.03
N VAL A 310 0.05 -4.98 18.13
CA VAL A 310 0.63 -5.54 16.90
C VAL A 310 1.71 -6.56 17.23
N LEU A 311 2.60 -6.26 18.19
CA LEU A 311 3.63 -7.19 18.61
C LEU A 311 3.03 -8.47 19.21
N TYR A 312 2.00 -8.34 20.04
CA TYR A 312 1.29 -9.49 20.59
C TYR A 312 0.68 -10.38 19.49
N ILE A 313 0.05 -9.79 18.47
CA ILE A 313 -0.50 -10.55 17.34
C ILE A 313 0.59 -11.35 16.62
N LEU A 314 1.80 -10.81 16.52
CA LEU A 314 2.92 -11.42 15.80
C LEU A 314 3.68 -12.47 16.62
N SER A 315 3.83 -12.28 17.94
CA SER A 315 4.65 -13.14 18.80
C SER A 315 3.87 -14.00 19.79
N GLY A 316 2.62 -13.62 20.11
CA GLY A 316 1.85 -14.20 21.21
C GLY A 316 2.33 -13.81 22.61
N THR A 317 3.25 -12.84 22.73
CA THR A 317 3.82 -12.38 24.00
C THR A 317 3.48 -10.92 24.26
N ASP A 318 3.07 -10.59 25.48
CA ASP A 318 2.87 -9.20 25.88
C ASP A 318 4.23 -8.51 26.07
N TYR A 319 4.35 -7.31 25.50
CA TYR A 319 5.53 -6.45 25.65
C TYR A 319 5.13 -5.17 26.34
N ASP A 320 5.99 -4.68 27.24
CA ASP A 320 5.84 -3.37 27.87
C ASP A 320 6.80 -2.37 27.21
N LEU A 321 6.36 -1.76 26.11
CA LEU A 321 7.14 -0.76 25.39
C LEU A 321 7.19 0.56 26.14
N PHE A 322 6.17 0.89 26.93
CA PHE A 322 6.16 2.10 27.73
C PHE A 322 7.24 2.07 28.82
N GLU A 323 7.38 0.97 29.56
CA GLU A 323 8.46 0.78 30.54
C GLU A 323 9.82 0.76 29.84
N ALA A 324 9.96 -0.06 28.79
CA ALA A 324 11.23 -0.22 28.06
C ALA A 324 11.77 1.09 27.47
N LEU A 325 10.89 2.03 27.11
CA LEU A 325 11.26 3.33 26.53
C LEU A 325 11.16 4.50 27.52
N GLY A 326 10.83 4.24 28.81
CA GLY A 326 10.68 5.27 29.84
C GLY A 326 9.58 6.28 29.51
N LYS A 327 8.42 5.79 29.06
CA LYS A 327 7.25 6.56 28.59
C LYS A 327 5.97 6.28 29.38
N GLU A 328 6.06 5.69 30.56
CA GLU A 328 4.92 5.30 31.42
C GLU A 328 3.88 6.41 31.61
N GLU A 329 4.31 7.67 31.70
CA GLU A 329 3.46 8.86 31.82
C GLU A 329 2.47 9.08 30.65
N TYR A 330 2.69 8.44 29.50
CA TYR A 330 1.81 8.51 28.32
C TYR A 330 0.94 7.26 28.15
N ARG A 331 0.99 6.29 29.08
CA ARG A 331 0.17 5.09 29.01
C ARG A 331 -1.31 5.49 29.10
N PRO A 332 -2.18 5.02 28.18
CA PRO A 332 -3.61 5.21 28.33
C PRO A 332 -4.09 4.57 29.62
N GLU A 333 -4.90 5.27 30.43
CA GLU A 333 -5.54 4.68 31.60
C GLU A 333 -6.35 3.44 31.16
N GLN A 334 -6.01 2.26 31.67
CA GLN A 334 -6.83 1.09 31.45
C GLN A 334 -8.20 1.33 32.11
N PRO A 335 -9.32 1.03 31.45
CA PRO A 335 -10.60 1.02 32.14
C PRO A 335 -10.48 0.05 33.30
N SER A 336 -10.70 0.54 34.52
CA SER A 336 -10.59 -0.23 35.75
C SER A 336 -11.28 -1.57 35.58
N SER A 337 -10.52 -2.67 35.64
CA SER A 337 -11.10 -3.97 35.93
C SER A 337 -11.68 -3.88 37.34
N GLY A 338 -12.98 -3.61 37.41
CA GLY A 338 -13.74 -3.71 38.64
C GLY A 338 -13.74 -5.18 39.10
N VAL A 339 -12.67 -5.58 39.78
CA VAL A 339 -12.67 -6.71 40.68
C VAL A 339 -12.52 -6.09 42.06
N SER A 340 -13.67 -5.78 42.66
CA SER A 340 -13.77 -5.62 44.10
C SER A 340 -13.24 -6.90 44.74
N ALA A 341 -12.12 -6.78 45.44
CA ALA A 341 -11.83 -7.69 46.53
C ALA A 341 -12.81 -7.35 47.64
N ASP A 342 -13.82 -8.21 47.82
CA ASP A 342 -14.55 -8.41 49.07
C ASP A 342 -15.00 -9.89 49.12
#